data_AF-A0ABD5T3A1-F1
#
_entry.id   AF-A0ABD5T3A1-F1
#
_cell.length_a   1.000
_cell.length_b   1.000
_cell.length_c   1.000
_cell.angle_alpha   90.00
_cell.angle_beta   90.00
_cell.angle_gamma   90.00
#
_symmetry.space_group_name_H-M   'P 1'
#
loop_
_entity.id
_entity.type
_entity.pdbx_description
1 polymer ?
#
loop_
_entity_poly.entity_id
_entity_poly.type
_entity_poly.pdbx_seq_one_letter_code
_entity_poly.pdbx_strand_id
1 'polypeptide(L)'
;MQSIPGNLPVEVLLGLYLGLLTGIVPAFVAGSLGFLVRYFTGVTIPGFGVVVLALSIASVQGGLLGLVEPTIAQSPRLLIAVLVVLMLALYAHNQGDKLGAELPRRLSFTRLRQRTLSADVVELVGSVGQVTVRPTGEIRDMEGYPPLSPSLREALKAGSWRLPADLPLSELEARIEERLRTDHDLADVDIAMDERGRATIVAAPPSGTLSRH
;
A
#
# COMPACT_ATOMS: atom_id res chain seq x y z
N MET A 1 25.05 9.99 -48.13
CA MET A 1 24.10 8.95 -47.68
C MET A 1 22.72 9.58 -47.60
N GLN A 2 21.84 9.27 -48.56
CA GLN A 2 20.46 9.77 -48.55
C GLN A 2 19.69 9.09 -47.41
N SER A 3 19.18 9.89 -46.49
CA SER A 3 18.22 9.45 -45.47
C SER A 3 16.96 8.97 -46.18
N ILE A 4 16.69 7.67 -46.14
CA ILE A 4 15.39 7.12 -46.54
C ILE A 4 14.34 7.84 -45.67
N PRO A 5 13.31 8.49 -46.25
CA PRO A 5 12.22 9.05 -45.46
C PRO A 5 11.58 7.90 -44.70
N GLY A 6 11.68 7.92 -43.37
CA GLY A 6 11.14 6.88 -42.52
C GLY A 6 9.64 6.78 -42.77
N ASN A 7 9.18 5.59 -43.15
CA ASN A 7 7.75 5.32 -43.24
C ASN A 7 7.15 5.56 -41.85
N LEU A 8 6.25 6.55 -41.70
CA LEU A 8 5.69 6.97 -40.41
C LEU A 8 5.25 5.80 -39.50
N PRO A 9 4.55 4.76 -40.00
CA PRO A 9 4.26 3.54 -39.24
C PRO A 9 5.47 2.88 -38.57
N VAL A 10 6.60 2.82 -39.27
CA VAL A 10 7.85 2.23 -38.74
C VAL A 10 8.41 3.12 -37.63
N GLU A 11 8.38 4.43 -37.80
CA GLU A 11 8.83 5.36 -36.76
C GLU A 11 7.95 5.31 -35.51
N VAL A 12 6.63 5.13 -35.68
CA VAL A 12 5.70 4.90 -34.58
C VAL A 12 6.05 3.62 -33.84
N LEU A 13 6.21 2.50 -34.56
CA LEU A 13 6.57 1.21 -33.96
C LEU A 13 7.90 1.29 -33.20
N LEU A 14 8.91 1.93 -33.77
CA LEU A 14 10.21 2.12 -33.12
C LEU A 14 10.11 3.05 -31.91
N GLY A 15 9.33 4.12 -32.00
CA GLY A 15 9.09 5.03 -30.87
C GLY A 15 8.37 4.33 -29.71
N LEU A 16 7.34 3.54 -30.00
CA LEU A 16 6.67 2.70 -29.01
C LEU A 16 7.63 1.69 -28.38
N TYR A 17 8.39 0.97 -29.20
CA TYR A 17 9.39 0.01 -28.72
C TYR A 17 10.42 0.65 -27.79
N LEU A 18 11.03 1.76 -28.22
CA LEU A 18 12.03 2.47 -27.42
C LEU A 18 11.42 3.05 -26.15
N GLY A 19 10.23 3.66 -26.25
CA GLY A 19 9.53 4.25 -25.12
C GLY A 19 9.13 3.22 -24.07
N LEU A 20 8.62 2.06 -24.51
CA LEU A 20 8.31 0.93 -23.63
C LEU A 20 9.58 0.40 -22.96
N LEU A 21 10.62 0.12 -23.74
CA LEU A 21 11.87 -0.46 -23.21
C LEU A 21 12.56 0.47 -22.21
N THR A 22 12.67 1.76 -22.53
CA THR A 22 13.39 2.74 -21.70
C THR A 22 12.52 3.31 -20.58
N GLY A 23 11.20 3.22 -20.70
CA GLY A 23 10.23 3.73 -19.73
C GLY A 23 10.02 2.84 -18.51
N ILE A 24 10.46 1.58 -18.53
CA ILE A 24 10.30 0.64 -17.39
C ILE A 24 10.93 1.21 -16.12
N VAL A 25 12.21 1.58 -16.17
CA VAL A 25 12.94 2.06 -14.98
C VAL A 25 12.38 3.39 -14.47
N PRO A 26 12.18 4.44 -15.30
CA PRO A 26 11.52 5.67 -14.87
C PRO A 26 10.14 5.43 -14.25
N ALA A 27 9.33 4.55 -14.83
CA ALA A 27 8.01 4.24 -14.32
C ALA A 27 8.05 3.50 -12.98
N PHE A 28 8.93 2.53 -12.84
CA PHE A 28 9.13 1.83 -11.57
C PHE A 28 9.59 2.79 -10.46
N VAL A 29 10.55 3.68 -10.76
CA VAL A 29 11.03 4.67 -9.80
C VAL A 29 9.93 5.67 -9.44
N ALA A 30 9.21 6.20 -10.43
CA ALA A 30 8.10 7.13 -10.22
C ALA A 30 6.97 6.51 -9.38
N GLY A 31 6.56 5.28 -9.70
CA GLY A 31 5.55 4.55 -8.94
C GLY A 31 5.98 4.22 -7.52
N SER A 32 7.22 3.76 -7.34
CA SER A 32 7.78 3.48 -6.01
C SER A 32 7.86 4.73 -5.16
N LEU A 33 8.30 5.86 -5.75
CA LEU A 33 8.40 7.13 -5.05
C LEU A 33 7.02 7.69 -4.71
N GLY A 34 6.07 7.65 -5.65
CA GLY A 34 4.68 8.04 -5.41
C GLY A 34 4.06 7.25 -4.26
N PHE A 35 4.27 5.92 -4.25
CA PHE A 35 3.88 5.05 -3.15
C PHE A 35 4.54 5.43 -1.83
N LEU A 36 5.87 5.47 -1.76
CA LEU A 36 6.62 5.76 -0.53
C LEU A 36 6.25 7.11 0.06
N VAL A 37 6.26 8.17 -0.75
CA VAL A 37 5.97 9.53 -0.27
C VAL A 37 4.54 9.62 0.24
N ARG A 38 3.57 9.10 -0.52
CA ARG A 38 2.17 9.10 -0.10
C ARG A 38 1.93 8.28 1.16
N TYR A 39 2.54 7.09 1.24
CA TYR A 39 2.38 6.17 2.37
C TYR A 39 2.97 6.74 3.67
N PHE A 40 4.18 7.30 3.63
CA PHE A 40 4.88 7.78 4.83
C PHE A 40 4.54 9.23 5.20
N THR A 41 4.28 10.10 4.23
CA THR A 41 4.07 11.54 4.49
C THR A 41 2.61 11.98 4.34
N GLY A 42 1.77 11.20 3.64
CA GLY A 42 0.40 11.57 3.31
C GLY A 42 0.27 12.58 2.16
N VAL A 43 1.38 13.10 1.62
CA VAL A 43 1.39 14.10 0.54
C VAL A 43 1.55 13.44 -0.82
N THR A 44 0.91 14.00 -1.85
CA THR A 44 1.08 13.57 -3.25
C THR A 44 2.16 14.40 -3.93
N ILE A 45 3.06 13.74 -4.67
CA ILE A 45 4.10 14.43 -5.44
C ILE A 45 3.46 15.11 -6.65
N PRO A 46 3.77 16.40 -6.92
CA PRO A 46 3.31 17.09 -8.12
C PRO A 46 3.78 16.39 -9.40
N GLY A 47 2.88 16.25 -10.38
CA GLY A 47 3.19 15.57 -11.65
C GLY A 47 4.38 16.18 -12.41
N PHE A 48 4.61 17.48 -12.29
CA PHE A 48 5.79 18.14 -12.88
C PHE A 48 7.12 17.57 -12.33
N GLY A 49 7.18 17.27 -11.02
CA GLY A 49 8.37 16.65 -10.42
C GLY A 49 8.63 15.26 -10.99
N VAL A 50 7.57 14.50 -11.26
CA VAL A 50 7.65 13.17 -11.89
C VAL A 50 8.15 13.27 -13.33
N VAL A 51 7.70 14.26 -14.10
CA VAL A 51 8.18 14.50 -15.48
C VAL A 51 9.68 14.78 -15.49
N VAL A 52 10.15 15.69 -14.63
CA VAL A 52 11.59 16.02 -14.55
C VAL A 52 12.39 14.78 -14.16
N LEU A 53 11.96 14.05 -13.12
CA LEU A 53 12.61 12.82 -12.68
C LEU A 53 12.70 11.77 -13.81
N ALA A 54 11.57 11.51 -14.49
CA ALA A 54 11.50 10.49 -15.53
C ALA A 54 12.41 10.82 -16.71
N LEU A 55 12.44 12.08 -17.16
CA LEU A 55 13.32 12.54 -18.23
C LEU A 55 14.80 12.45 -17.83
N SER A 56 15.14 12.82 -16.59
CA SER A 56 16.51 12.69 -16.09
C SER A 56 16.97 11.23 -16.11
N ILE A 57 16.16 10.31 -15.60
CA ILE A 57 16.49 8.87 -15.58
C ILE A 57 16.58 8.29 -16.99
N ALA A 58 15.64 8.61 -17.86
CA ALA A 58 15.63 8.12 -19.25
C ALA A 58 16.81 8.66 -20.07
N SER A 59 17.32 9.86 -19.76
CA SER A 59 18.52 10.43 -20.39
C SER A 59 19.79 9.69 -19.99
N VAL A 60 19.95 9.37 -18.70
CA VAL A 60 21.12 8.62 -18.20
C VAL A 60 21.21 7.22 -18.80
N GLN A 61 20.06 6.57 -19.04
CA GLN A 61 20.00 5.22 -19.64
C GLN A 61 20.30 5.18 -21.14
N GLY A 62 20.67 6.30 -21.76
CA GLY A 62 20.97 6.36 -23.18
C GLY A 62 19.73 6.46 -24.08
N GLY A 63 18.54 6.16 -23.55
CA GLY A 63 17.27 6.15 -24.28
C GLY A 63 16.89 7.51 -24.89
N LEU A 64 17.37 8.60 -24.28
CA LEU A 64 17.11 9.97 -24.72
C LEU A 64 18.38 10.76 -25.11
N LEU A 65 19.52 10.10 -25.36
CA LEU A 65 20.73 10.80 -25.85
C LEU A 65 20.48 11.57 -27.16
N GLY A 66 19.50 11.12 -27.94
CA GLY A 66 19.03 11.81 -29.13
C GLY A 66 18.43 13.20 -28.88
N LEU A 67 18.13 13.58 -27.62
CA LEU A 67 17.67 14.92 -27.29
C LEU A 67 18.79 15.97 -27.32
N VAL A 68 20.05 15.55 -27.26
CA VAL A 68 21.21 16.46 -27.29
C VAL A 68 21.51 16.94 -28.72
N GLU A 69 21.21 16.11 -29.72
CA GLU A 69 21.46 16.41 -31.12
C GLU A 69 20.18 16.97 -31.78
N PRO A 70 20.15 18.23 -32.27
CA PRO A 70 18.90 18.88 -32.74
C PRO A 70 18.15 18.11 -33.83
N THR A 71 18.90 17.49 -34.75
CA THR A 71 18.34 16.70 -35.85
C THR A 71 17.69 15.40 -35.37
N ILE A 72 18.20 14.82 -34.28
CA ILE A 72 17.70 13.57 -33.71
C ILE A 72 16.51 13.88 -32.78
N ALA A 73 16.58 14.96 -32.01
CA ALA A 73 15.56 15.40 -31.07
C ALA A 73 14.21 15.67 -31.73
N GLN A 74 14.21 16.10 -33.00
CA GLN A 74 12.99 16.33 -33.78
C GLN A 74 12.47 15.09 -34.52
N SER A 75 13.07 13.90 -34.32
CA SER A 75 12.58 12.70 -35.00
C SER A 75 11.28 12.19 -34.37
N PRO A 76 10.24 11.85 -35.17
CA PRO A 76 8.95 11.37 -34.65
C PRO A 76 9.08 10.18 -33.72
N ARG A 77 9.99 9.24 -34.03
CA ARG A 77 10.32 8.10 -33.14
C ARG A 77 10.69 8.53 -31.72
N LEU A 78 11.49 9.59 -31.54
CA LEU A 78 11.93 10.01 -30.21
C LEU A 78 10.85 10.79 -29.48
N LEU A 79 10.07 11.60 -30.20
CA LEU A 79 8.90 12.26 -29.63
C LEU A 79 7.90 11.23 -29.08
N ILE A 80 7.64 10.17 -29.84
CA ILE A 80 6.77 9.07 -29.40
C ILE A 80 7.39 8.32 -28.22
N ALA A 81 8.69 8.02 -28.26
CA ALA A 81 9.37 7.35 -27.15
C ALA A 81 9.29 8.17 -25.85
N VAL A 82 9.58 9.47 -25.90
CA VAL A 82 9.45 10.39 -24.76
C VAL A 82 8.01 10.42 -24.24
N LEU A 83 7.03 10.55 -25.14
CA LEU A 83 5.61 10.54 -24.76
C LEU A 83 5.25 9.27 -23.99
N VAL A 84 5.64 8.10 -24.50
CA VAL A 84 5.38 6.81 -23.85
C VAL A 84 6.06 6.72 -22.49
N VAL A 85 7.33 7.12 -22.37
CA VAL A 85 8.05 7.15 -21.09
C VAL A 85 7.30 8.02 -20.07
N LEU A 86 6.87 9.21 -20.46
CA LEU A 86 6.14 10.13 -19.60
C LEU A 86 4.77 9.56 -19.20
N MET A 87 4.04 8.95 -20.14
CA MET A 87 2.77 8.30 -19.86
C MET A 87 2.93 7.17 -18.85
N LEU A 88 3.92 6.30 -19.05
CA LEU A 88 4.21 5.19 -18.14
C LEU A 88 4.61 5.71 -16.75
N ALA A 89 5.47 6.72 -16.67
CA ALA A 89 5.92 7.29 -15.41
C ALA A 89 4.80 7.96 -14.62
N LEU A 90 3.99 8.79 -15.27
CA LEU A 90 2.85 9.45 -14.63
C LEU A 90 1.75 8.45 -14.24
N TYR A 91 1.50 7.44 -15.08
CA TYR A 91 0.57 6.37 -14.75
C TYR A 91 1.03 5.58 -13.53
N ALA A 92 2.29 5.13 -13.52
CA ALA A 92 2.86 4.39 -12.40
C ALA A 92 2.88 5.22 -11.11
N HIS A 93 3.23 6.52 -11.19
CA HIS A 93 3.13 7.44 -10.06
C HIS A 93 1.72 7.51 -9.49
N ASN A 94 0.70 7.68 -10.34
CA ASN A 94 -0.69 7.74 -9.90
C ASN A 94 -1.12 6.41 -9.23
N GLN A 95 -0.73 5.28 -9.82
CA GLN A 95 -1.00 3.97 -9.21
C GLN A 95 -0.27 3.80 -7.87
N GLY A 96 0.99 4.25 -7.78
CA GLY A 96 1.75 4.27 -6.53
C GLY A 96 1.11 5.15 -5.47
N ASP A 97 0.67 6.35 -5.82
CA ASP A 97 -0.03 7.28 -4.92
C ASP A 97 -1.34 6.68 -4.40
N LYS A 98 -2.17 6.08 -5.26
CA LYS A 98 -3.37 5.34 -4.84
C LYS A 98 -3.03 4.22 -3.87
N LEU A 99 -2.06 3.38 -4.21
CA LEU A 99 -1.61 2.30 -3.33
C LEU A 99 -1.12 2.85 -1.99
N GLY A 100 -0.40 3.98 -1.98
CA GLY A 100 0.10 4.60 -0.75
C GLY A 100 -1.01 5.22 0.11
N ALA A 101 -2.12 5.60 -0.51
CA ALA A 101 -3.31 6.09 0.19
C ALA A 101 -4.16 4.96 0.77
N GLU A 102 -4.26 3.83 0.06
CA GLU A 102 -5.12 2.70 0.41
C GLU A 102 -4.44 1.66 1.31
N LEU A 103 -3.10 1.53 1.25
CA LEU A 103 -2.37 0.54 2.04
C LEU A 103 -2.31 0.95 3.53
N PRO A 104 -2.69 0.05 4.46
CA PRO A 104 -2.57 0.30 5.89
C PRO A 104 -1.12 0.58 6.27
N ARG A 105 -0.87 1.65 7.06
CA ARG A 105 0.47 2.15 7.45
C ARG A 105 1.34 1.17 8.26
N ARG A 106 0.75 0.04 8.62
CA ARG A 106 1.37 -1.06 9.34
C ARG A 106 0.96 -2.35 8.65
N LEU A 107 1.67 -2.65 7.56
CA LEU A 107 1.79 -4.03 7.11
C LEU A 107 2.51 -4.80 8.22
N SER A 108 1.75 -5.34 9.17
CA SER A 108 2.22 -6.45 9.98
C SER A 108 2.66 -7.53 9.01
N PHE A 109 3.98 -7.73 8.85
CA PHE A 109 4.58 -8.75 8.00
C PHE A 109 4.07 -10.17 8.32
N THR A 110 3.31 -10.32 9.41
CA THR A 110 2.48 -11.48 9.73
C THR A 110 1.49 -11.83 8.62
N ARG A 111 0.97 -10.86 7.85
CA ARG A 111 0.01 -11.10 6.74
C ARG A 111 0.62 -11.80 5.51
N LEU A 112 1.95 -11.88 5.39
CA LEU A 112 2.64 -12.62 4.32
C LEU A 112 3.03 -14.05 4.74
N ARG A 113 2.85 -14.40 6.02
CA ARG A 113 2.99 -15.79 6.47
C ARG A 113 1.63 -16.47 6.30
N GLN A 114 1.38 -16.99 5.10
CA GLN A 114 0.43 -18.09 4.93
C GLN A 114 0.83 -19.24 5.86
N ARG A 115 0.29 -19.26 7.07
CA ARG A 115 0.13 -20.47 7.87
C ARG A 115 -1.32 -20.86 7.72
N THR A 116 -1.60 -21.66 6.70
CA THR A 116 -2.73 -22.58 6.76
C THR A 116 -2.54 -23.41 8.03
N LEU A 117 -3.56 -23.46 8.88
CA LEU A 117 -3.63 -24.41 9.98
C LEU A 117 -3.33 -25.81 9.42
N SER A 118 -2.43 -26.52 10.09
CA SER A 118 -2.08 -27.89 9.77
C SER A 118 -3.35 -28.72 9.62
N ALA A 119 -3.44 -29.43 8.49
CA ALA A 119 -4.39 -30.52 8.28
C ALA A 119 -4.05 -31.72 9.18
N ASP A 120 -3.93 -31.48 10.48
CA ASP A 120 -3.62 -32.49 11.48
C ASP A 120 -4.33 -32.09 12.78
N VAL A 121 -5.66 -32.16 12.72
CA VAL A 121 -6.52 -32.98 13.57
C VAL A 121 -7.96 -32.67 13.12
N VAL A 122 -8.43 -33.45 12.16
CA VAL A 122 -9.86 -33.70 12.02
C VAL A 122 -10.22 -34.65 13.16
N GLU A 123 -10.77 -34.11 14.25
CA GLU A 123 -11.76 -34.86 15.00
C GLU A 123 -13.13 -34.52 14.38
N LEU A 124 -13.54 -35.39 13.46
CA LEU A 124 -14.83 -35.34 12.80
C LEU A 124 -15.92 -35.75 13.79
N VAL A 125 -16.48 -34.79 14.54
CA VAL A 125 -17.81 -34.94 15.15
C VAL A 125 -18.55 -33.59 15.25
N GLY A 126 -19.03 -33.07 14.12
CA GLY A 126 -20.14 -32.11 14.07
C GLY A 126 -19.91 -30.67 14.58
N SER A 127 -20.80 -29.78 14.14
CA SER A 127 -21.10 -28.45 14.67
C SER A 127 -20.22 -27.26 14.26
N VAL A 128 -20.91 -26.17 13.93
CA VAL A 128 -20.40 -24.81 13.74
C VAL A 128 -19.67 -24.37 15.01
N GLY A 129 -18.34 -24.41 15.02
CA GLY A 129 -17.53 -23.99 16.17
C GLY A 129 -17.56 -22.47 16.36
N GLN A 130 -17.68 -22.01 17.61
CA GLN A 130 -17.54 -20.59 17.98
C GLN A 130 -16.32 -20.45 18.89
N VAL A 131 -15.41 -19.53 18.57
CA VAL A 131 -14.29 -19.17 19.43
C VAL A 131 -14.68 -17.97 20.29
N THR A 132 -14.43 -18.05 21.60
CA THR A 132 -14.60 -16.91 22.51
C THR A 132 -13.25 -16.24 22.71
N VAL A 133 -13.13 -15.02 22.23
CA VAL A 133 -11.92 -14.20 22.31
C VAL A 133 -11.98 -13.36 23.56
N ARG A 134 -10.89 -13.38 24.33
CA ARG A 134 -10.72 -12.58 25.55
C ARG A 134 -9.39 -11.83 25.53
N PRO A 135 -9.37 -10.57 25.97
CA PRO A 135 -8.13 -9.85 26.21
C PRO A 135 -7.28 -10.59 27.24
N THR A 136 -6.00 -10.72 26.97
CA THR A 136 -5.01 -11.26 27.90
C THR A 136 -3.89 -10.26 28.10
N GLY A 137 -3.58 -9.99 29.36
CA GLY A 137 -2.56 -9.01 29.74
C GLY A 137 -3.11 -7.58 29.84
N GLU A 138 -2.19 -6.61 29.89
CA GLU A 138 -2.53 -5.20 29.91
C GLU A 138 -2.88 -4.71 28.50
N ILE A 139 -3.96 -3.92 28.40
CA ILE A 139 -4.24 -3.14 27.19
C ILE A 139 -3.11 -2.13 27.05
N ARG A 140 -2.57 -1.94 25.85
CA ARG A 140 -1.46 -1.00 25.60
C ARG A 140 -1.96 0.25 24.91
N ASP A 141 -1.30 1.37 25.20
CA ASP A 141 -1.54 2.64 24.52
C ASP A 141 -0.91 2.61 23.13
N MET A 142 -1.62 3.15 22.15
CA MET A 142 -1.10 3.27 20.79
C MET A 142 -0.08 4.40 20.71
N GLU A 143 1.07 4.11 20.11
CA GLU A 143 2.13 5.08 19.94
C GLU A 143 1.69 6.21 18.99
N GLY A 144 2.04 7.45 19.34
CA GLY A 144 1.59 8.64 18.62
C GLY A 144 0.20 9.16 19.02
N TYR A 145 -0.47 8.53 19.99
CA TYR A 145 -1.75 8.98 20.54
C TYR A 145 -1.67 9.29 22.04
N PRO A 146 -2.58 10.11 22.59
CA PRO A 146 -2.73 10.28 24.02
C PRO A 146 -3.04 8.93 24.72
N PRO A 147 -2.68 8.77 26.00
CA PRO A 147 -2.95 7.55 26.73
C PRO A 147 -4.46 7.30 26.91
N LEU A 148 -4.84 6.02 26.96
CA LEU A 148 -6.22 5.62 27.19
C LEU A 148 -6.69 6.02 28.59
N SER A 149 -7.95 6.45 28.69
CA SER A 149 -8.58 6.68 29.99
C SER A 149 -8.66 5.37 30.79
N PRO A 150 -8.53 5.41 32.13
CA PRO A 150 -8.64 4.21 32.95
C PRO A 150 -9.97 3.47 32.75
N SER A 151 -11.07 4.21 32.58
CA SER A 151 -12.39 3.62 32.34
C SER A 151 -12.49 2.86 31.02
N LEU A 152 -11.90 3.39 29.94
CA LEU A 152 -11.86 2.71 28.65
C LEU A 152 -10.96 1.48 28.71
N ARG A 153 -9.82 1.58 29.41
CA ARG A 153 -8.91 0.44 29.60
C ARG A 153 -9.61 -0.73 30.28
N GLU A 154 -10.35 -0.47 31.35
CA GLU A 154 -11.12 -1.49 32.06
C GLU A 154 -12.26 -2.07 31.19
N ALA A 155 -12.95 -1.22 30.43
CA ALA A 155 -14.01 -1.67 29.51
C ALA A 155 -13.47 -2.64 28.44
N LEU A 156 -12.33 -2.31 27.83
CA LEU A 156 -11.67 -3.18 26.85
C LEU A 156 -11.19 -4.49 27.47
N LYS A 157 -10.65 -4.45 28.70
CA LYS A 157 -10.15 -5.62 29.44
C LYS A 157 -11.27 -6.58 29.85
N ALA A 158 -12.45 -6.05 30.16
CA ALA A 158 -13.64 -6.82 30.50
C ALA A 158 -14.38 -7.41 29.28
N GLY A 159 -13.99 -7.01 28.07
CA GLY A 159 -14.62 -7.44 26.82
C GLY A 159 -14.51 -8.95 26.56
N SER A 160 -15.52 -9.51 25.92
CA SER A 160 -15.53 -10.90 25.45
C SER A 160 -16.33 -11.00 24.17
N TRP A 161 -15.71 -11.49 23.10
CA TRP A 161 -16.32 -11.55 21.77
C TRP A 161 -16.43 -13.00 21.30
N ARG A 162 -17.58 -13.38 20.77
CA ARG A 162 -17.78 -14.70 20.14
C ARG A 162 -17.74 -14.54 18.64
N LEU A 163 -16.92 -15.35 17.98
CA LEU A 163 -16.79 -15.35 16.53
C LEU A 163 -16.83 -16.78 15.98
N PRO A 164 -17.27 -16.96 14.72
CA PRO A 164 -17.22 -18.24 14.04
C PRO A 164 -15.78 -18.75 13.92
N ALA A 165 -15.51 -19.99 14.33
CA ALA A 165 -14.17 -20.57 14.35
C ALA A 165 -13.68 -21.05 12.97
N ASP A 166 -14.53 -20.96 11.95
CA ASP A 166 -14.22 -21.26 10.54
C ASP A 166 -13.49 -20.11 9.81
N LEU A 167 -13.32 -18.96 10.48
CA LEU A 167 -12.62 -17.81 9.94
C LEU A 167 -11.11 -17.87 10.23
N PRO A 168 -10.26 -17.42 9.29
CA PRO A 168 -8.84 -17.29 9.54
C PRO A 168 -8.58 -16.25 10.64
N LEU A 169 -7.50 -16.44 11.41
CA LEU A 169 -7.15 -15.59 12.55
C LEU A 169 -7.11 -14.09 12.19
N SER A 170 -6.57 -13.75 11.03
CA SER A 170 -6.53 -12.37 10.55
C SER A 170 -7.91 -11.76 10.30
N GLU A 171 -8.88 -12.57 9.87
CA GLU A 171 -10.26 -12.10 9.69
C GLU A 171 -10.99 -11.98 11.04
N LEU A 172 -10.69 -12.88 12.00
CA LEU A 172 -11.16 -12.76 13.37
C LEU A 172 -10.65 -11.46 14.02
N GLU A 173 -9.35 -11.18 13.92
CA GLU A 173 -8.72 -9.95 14.39
C GLU A 173 -9.39 -8.73 13.76
N ALA A 174 -9.50 -8.67 12.43
CA ALA A 174 -10.10 -7.54 11.71
C ALA A 174 -11.56 -7.29 12.11
N ARG A 175 -12.36 -8.34 12.34
CA ARG A 175 -13.76 -8.18 12.78
C ARG A 175 -13.87 -7.64 14.19
N ILE A 176 -12.98 -8.04 15.10
CA ILE A 176 -12.97 -7.51 16.47
C ILE A 176 -12.45 -6.07 16.46
N GLU A 177 -11.42 -5.76 15.66
CA GLU A 177 -10.94 -4.38 15.47
C GLU A 177 -12.06 -3.46 15.01
N GLU A 178 -12.81 -3.87 13.97
CA GLU A 178 -13.95 -3.09 13.47
C GLU A 178 -15.03 -2.89 14.53
N ARG A 179 -15.38 -3.96 15.25
CA ARG A 179 -16.37 -3.91 16.32
C ARG A 179 -15.89 -2.98 17.45
N LEU A 180 -14.66 -3.11 17.92
CA LEU A 180 -14.11 -2.26 18.98
C LEU A 180 -14.06 -0.79 18.57
N ARG A 181 -13.70 -0.52 17.32
CA ARG A 181 -13.70 0.85 16.77
C ARG A 181 -15.10 1.43 16.78
N THR A 182 -16.10 0.65 16.38
CA THR A 182 -17.49 1.08 16.34
C THR A 182 -18.09 1.25 17.74
N ASP A 183 -17.89 0.28 18.64
CA ASP A 183 -18.51 0.24 19.95
C ASP A 183 -17.93 1.29 20.92
N HIS A 184 -16.66 1.65 20.74
CA HIS A 184 -15.95 2.58 21.62
C HIS A 184 -15.45 3.86 20.94
N ASP A 185 -15.82 4.09 19.67
CA ASP A 185 -15.39 5.25 18.86
C ASP A 185 -13.86 5.44 18.83
N LEU A 186 -13.10 4.34 18.90
CA LEU A 186 -11.63 4.40 18.98
C LEU A 186 -11.08 5.05 17.72
N ALA A 187 -10.15 5.99 17.86
CA ALA A 187 -9.49 6.57 16.70
C ALA A 187 -8.74 5.51 15.89
N ASP A 188 -8.20 4.51 16.58
CA ASP A 188 -7.49 3.39 15.98
C ASP A 188 -7.35 2.23 17.00
N VAL A 189 -7.22 0.99 16.51
CA VAL A 189 -7.07 -0.22 17.33
C VAL A 189 -6.36 -1.32 16.55
N ASP A 190 -5.51 -2.08 17.24
CA ASP A 190 -4.76 -3.22 16.71
C ASP A 190 -4.89 -4.40 17.67
N ILE A 191 -5.20 -5.58 17.13
CA ILE A 191 -5.41 -6.80 17.90
C ILE A 191 -4.54 -7.90 17.34
N ALA A 192 -3.77 -8.54 18.21
CA ALA A 192 -3.07 -9.78 17.90
C ALA A 192 -3.65 -10.92 18.73
N MET A 193 -4.01 -12.02 18.08
CA MET A 193 -4.60 -13.18 18.70
C MET A 193 -3.67 -14.40 18.61
N ASP A 194 -3.77 -15.31 19.57
CA ASP A 194 -3.18 -16.64 19.46
C ASP A 194 -4.19 -17.70 19.02
N GLU A 195 -3.69 -18.90 18.71
CA GLU A 195 -4.50 -20.06 18.29
C GLU A 195 -5.49 -20.54 19.38
N ARG A 196 -5.41 -20.00 20.61
CA ARG A 196 -6.30 -20.30 21.73
C ARG A 196 -7.34 -19.21 21.98
N GLY A 197 -7.42 -18.18 21.12
CA GLY A 197 -8.35 -17.06 21.26
C GLY A 197 -7.94 -16.05 22.35
N ARG A 198 -6.67 -16.02 22.74
CA ARG A 198 -6.13 -15.00 23.64
C ARG A 198 -5.70 -13.80 22.82
N ALA A 199 -6.23 -12.63 23.15
CA ALA A 199 -5.99 -11.40 22.39
C ALA A 199 -5.14 -10.41 23.19
N THR A 200 -4.13 -9.83 22.56
CA THR A 200 -3.46 -8.61 23.04
C THR A 200 -3.99 -7.42 22.26
N ILE A 201 -4.34 -6.35 22.96
CA ILE A 201 -5.01 -5.17 22.38
C ILE A 201 -4.12 -3.95 22.57
N VAL A 202 -3.91 -3.21 21.49
CA VAL A 202 -3.33 -1.87 21.46
C VAL A 202 -4.40 -0.92 20.93
N ALA A 203 -4.73 0.14 21.66
CA ALA A 203 -5.81 1.05 21.27
C ALA A 203 -5.41 2.52 21.39
N ALA A 204 -5.97 3.33 20.50
CA ALA A 204 -5.97 4.79 20.58
C ALA A 204 -7.29 5.28 21.23
N PRO A 205 -7.27 6.42 21.92
CA PRO A 205 -8.46 6.97 22.56
C PRO A 205 -9.49 7.43 21.51
N PRO A 206 -10.74 7.73 21.93
CA PRO A 206 -11.79 8.07 20.99
C PRO A 206 -11.50 9.34 20.18
N SER A 207 -11.84 9.35 18.89
CA SER A 207 -11.58 10.47 17.97
C SER A 207 -12.13 11.81 18.49
N GLY A 208 -13.27 11.78 19.19
CA GLY A 208 -13.89 12.98 19.78
C GLY A 208 -13.11 13.63 20.94
N THR A 209 -12.11 12.96 21.52
CA THR A 209 -11.30 13.50 22.63
C THR A 209 -10.11 14.36 22.18
N LEU A 210 -9.78 14.36 20.88
CA LEU A 210 -8.71 15.21 20.33
C LEU A 210 -9.07 16.71 20.27
N SER A 211 -10.32 17.08 20.58
CA SER A 211 -10.82 18.46 20.46
C SER A 211 -10.79 19.29 21.75
N ARG A 212 -10.14 18.81 22.82
CA ARG A 212 -9.95 19.59 24.05
C ARG A 212 -8.52 19.50 24.55
N HIS A 213 -7.63 20.27 23.94
CA HIS A 213 -6.49 20.92 24.59
C HIS A 213 -6.08 22.16 23.80
#